data_AF-A0A6P8X8S6-F1
#
_entry.id   AF-A0A6P8X8S6-F1
#
_cell.length_a   1.000
_cell.length_b   1.000
_cell.length_c   1.000
_cell.angle_alpha   90.00
_cell.angle_beta   90.00
_cell.angle_gamma   90.00
#
_symmetry.space_group_name_H-M   'P 1'
#
loop_
_entity.id
_entity.type
_entity.pdbx_description
1 polymer ?
#
loop_
_entity_poly.entity_id
_entity_poly.type
_entity_poly.pdbx_seq_one_letter_code
_entity_poly.pdbx_strand_id
1 'polypeptide(L)'
;MQIGLLLSLFLAVLCICHGEDVIEKCQEEHNVTDAELDSFPKDTPVESYPLKIKCYAKCTIAHLLGDDGKLVPERVYEENKGLECKERYDNYVINNEEESCDYAIKILECLHKLNTRID
;
A
#
# COMPACT_ATOMS: atom_id res chain seq x y z
N MET A 1 15.05 40.63 20.30
CA MET A 1 15.58 39.26 20.05
C MET A 1 14.61 38.13 20.44
N GLN A 2 13.44 38.40 21.07
CA GLN A 2 12.45 37.35 21.42
C GLN A 2 11.47 36.98 20.29
N ILE A 3 11.14 37.93 19.41
CA ILE A 3 10.15 37.71 18.33
C ILE A 3 10.64 36.68 17.31
N GLY A 4 11.95 36.67 16.98
CA GLY A 4 12.54 35.70 16.06
C GLY A 4 12.51 34.26 16.58
N LEU A 5 12.63 34.07 17.91
CA LEU A 5 12.60 32.75 18.55
C LEU A 5 11.18 32.16 18.56
N LEU A 6 10.16 33.02 18.73
CA LEU A 6 8.75 32.63 18.67
C LEU A 6 8.31 32.30 17.24
N LEU A 7 8.76 33.08 16.25
CA LEU A 7 8.53 32.78 14.83
C LEU A 7 9.21 31.49 14.39
N SER A 8 10.44 31.21 14.85
CA SER A 8 11.11 29.94 14.55
C SER A 8 10.42 28.75 15.21
N LEU A 9 9.90 28.91 16.43
CA LEU A 9 9.11 27.85 17.08
C LEU A 9 7.78 27.61 16.36
N PHE A 10 7.09 28.66 15.91
CA PHE A 10 5.83 28.53 15.17
C PHE A 10 6.03 27.82 13.82
N LEU A 11 7.10 28.14 13.09
CA LEU A 11 7.48 27.45 11.84
C LEU A 11 7.87 25.98 12.08
N ALA A 12 8.55 25.68 13.20
CA ALA A 12 8.88 24.30 13.56
C ALA A 12 7.64 23.48 13.92
N VAL A 13 6.64 24.06 14.59
CA VAL A 13 5.40 23.37 14.97
C VAL A 13 4.51 23.09 13.76
N LEU A 14 4.42 24.01 12.79
CA LEU A 14 3.65 23.79 11.55
C LEU A 14 4.25 22.70 10.64
N CYS A 15 5.54 22.41 10.80
CA CYS A 15 6.23 21.39 10.02
C CYS A 15 5.99 19.94 10.53
N ILE A 16 5.47 19.76 11.74
CA ILE A 16 5.34 18.44 12.39
C ILE A 16 4.03 17.71 12.01
N CYS A 17 3.05 18.39 11.40
CA CYS A 17 1.71 17.83 11.16
C CYS A 17 1.38 17.48 9.70
N HIS A 18 2.33 17.53 8.76
CA HIS A 18 2.09 17.25 7.33
C HIS A 18 2.52 15.84 6.89
N GLY A 19 2.48 14.86 7.81
CA GLY A 19 2.49 13.45 7.42
C GLY A 19 1.05 12.97 7.30
N GLU A 20 0.41 13.18 6.15
CA GLU A 20 -0.84 12.44 5.84
C GLU A 20 -0.54 10.95 5.97
N ASP A 21 -1.38 10.22 6.71
CA ASP A 21 -1.30 8.77 6.74
C ASP A 21 -1.56 8.24 5.31
N VAL A 22 -0.65 7.39 4.81
CA VAL A 22 -0.78 6.78 3.48
C VAL A 22 -2.13 6.08 3.35
N ILE A 23 -2.65 5.50 4.43
CA ILE A 23 -3.95 4.84 4.46
C ILE A 23 -5.08 5.85 4.22
N GLU A 24 -5.14 6.93 4.99
CA GLU A 24 -6.19 7.96 4.87
C GLU A 24 -6.20 8.56 3.46
N LYS A 25 -5.01 8.88 2.93
CA LYS A 25 -4.88 9.40 1.56
C LYS A 25 -5.41 8.42 0.51
N CYS A 26 -5.04 7.15 0.62
CA CYS A 26 -5.51 6.12 -0.33
C CYS A 26 -7.01 5.87 -0.21
N GLN A 27 -7.58 5.97 1.00
CA GLN A 27 -9.01 5.87 1.23
C GLN A 27 -9.78 6.99 0.52
N GLU A 28 -9.29 8.23 0.67
CA GLU A 28 -9.87 9.40 -0.01
C GLU A 28 -9.76 9.28 -1.54
N GLU A 29 -8.58 8.94 -2.05
CA GLU A 29 -8.31 8.83 -3.50
C GLU A 29 -9.22 7.80 -4.18
N HIS A 30 -9.50 6.68 -3.51
CA HIS A 30 -10.28 5.57 -4.08
C HIS A 30 -11.73 5.48 -3.56
N ASN A 31 -12.16 6.44 -2.73
CA ASN A 31 -13.48 6.47 -2.11
C ASN A 31 -13.81 5.12 -1.42
N VAL A 32 -12.91 4.72 -0.52
CA VAL A 32 -12.99 3.49 0.27
C VAL A 32 -13.11 3.87 1.74
N THR A 33 -14.07 3.27 2.43
CA THR A 33 -14.27 3.48 3.87
C THR A 33 -13.83 2.25 4.67
N ASP A 34 -13.49 2.45 5.95
CA ASP A 34 -13.21 1.33 6.86
C ASP A 34 -14.37 0.33 6.92
N ALA A 35 -15.61 0.82 6.96
CA ALA A 35 -16.80 -0.02 6.99
C ALA A 35 -16.92 -0.91 5.74
N GLU A 36 -16.47 -0.43 4.58
CA GLU A 36 -16.41 -1.26 3.37
C GLU A 36 -15.31 -2.30 3.45
N LEU A 37 -14.13 -1.95 3.95
CA LEU A 37 -13.02 -2.90 4.15
C LEU A 37 -13.40 -4.01 5.15
N ASP A 38 -14.06 -3.64 6.25
CA ASP A 38 -14.52 -4.57 7.28
C ASP A 38 -15.70 -5.45 6.83
N SER A 39 -16.39 -5.07 5.74
CA SER A 39 -17.53 -5.83 5.23
C SER A 39 -17.12 -7.14 4.55
N PHE A 40 -15.84 -7.29 4.18
CA PHE A 40 -15.36 -8.46 3.46
C PHE A 40 -15.02 -9.61 4.44
N PRO A 41 -15.60 -10.80 4.24
CA PRO A 41 -15.16 -12.00 4.95
C PRO A 41 -13.66 -12.24 4.80
N LYS A 42 -13.01 -12.77 5.84
CA LYS A 42 -11.57 -13.08 5.82
C LYS A 42 -11.16 -14.03 4.68
N ASP A 43 -12.08 -14.86 4.21
CA ASP A 43 -11.84 -15.87 3.17
C ASP A 43 -12.26 -15.39 1.77
N THR A 44 -12.58 -14.09 1.61
CA THR A 44 -12.92 -13.50 0.32
C THR A 44 -11.73 -13.60 -0.64
N PRO A 45 -11.87 -14.28 -1.79
CA PRO A 45 -10.80 -14.36 -2.78
C PRO A 45 -10.46 -12.98 -3.32
N VAL A 46 -9.17 -12.67 -3.50
CA VAL A 46 -8.75 -11.33 -3.91
C VAL A 46 -9.27 -10.90 -5.27
N GLU A 47 -9.52 -11.87 -6.15
CA GLU A 47 -10.07 -11.66 -7.48
C GLU A 47 -11.49 -11.07 -7.42
N SER A 48 -12.23 -11.35 -6.35
CA SER A 48 -13.62 -10.95 -6.17
C SER A 48 -13.81 -9.54 -5.61
N TYR A 49 -12.73 -8.90 -5.14
CA TYR A 49 -12.83 -7.52 -4.66
C TYR A 49 -13.22 -6.57 -5.81
N PRO A 50 -14.04 -5.54 -5.52
CA PRO A 50 -14.28 -4.46 -6.47
C PRO A 50 -12.97 -3.77 -6.87
N LEU A 51 -12.88 -3.29 -8.12
CA LEU A 51 -11.67 -2.63 -8.64
C LEU A 51 -11.17 -1.51 -7.72
N LYS A 52 -12.07 -0.70 -7.14
CA LYS A 52 -11.68 0.38 -6.22
C LYS A 52 -10.91 -0.12 -4.99
N ILE A 53 -11.25 -1.30 -4.46
CA ILE A 53 -10.56 -1.90 -3.30
C ILE A 53 -9.18 -2.42 -3.72
N LYS A 54 -9.08 -2.98 -4.93
CA LYS A 54 -7.81 -3.42 -5.49
C LYS A 54 -6.85 -2.25 -5.74
N CYS A 55 -7.37 -1.15 -6.27
CA CYS A 55 -6.56 0.05 -6.50
C CYS A 55 -6.22 0.78 -5.19
N TYR A 56 -7.12 0.78 -4.20
CA TYR A 56 -6.78 1.17 -2.84
C TYR A 56 -5.59 0.35 -2.30
N ALA A 57 -5.62 -0.98 -2.44
CA ALA A 57 -4.51 -1.84 -2.03
C ALA A 57 -3.21 -1.45 -2.75
N LYS A 58 -3.24 -1.23 -4.08
CA LYS A 58 -2.10 -0.72 -4.85
C LYS A 58 -1.54 0.58 -4.27
N CYS A 59 -2.40 1.56 -3.97
CA CYS A 59 -1.99 2.83 -3.39
C CYS A 59 -1.28 2.62 -2.04
N THR A 60 -1.82 1.77 -1.16
CA THR A 60 -1.21 1.53 0.16
C THR A 60 0.18 0.89 0.09
N ILE A 61 0.43 0.08 -0.94
CA ILE A 61 1.73 -0.58 -1.15
C ILE A 61 2.61 0.11 -2.20
N ALA A 62 2.25 1.31 -2.67
CA ALA A 62 2.93 1.97 -3.78
C ALA A 62 4.45 2.14 -3.52
N HIS A 63 4.85 2.33 -2.27
CA HIS A 63 6.26 2.43 -1.88
C HIS A 63 7.07 1.14 -2.15
N LEU A 64 6.42 -0.02 -2.18
CA LEU A 64 7.02 -1.33 -2.47
C LEU A 64 7.15 -1.61 -3.98
N LEU A 65 6.45 -0.82 -4.82
CA LEU A 65 6.39 -1.04 -6.27
C LEU A 65 7.44 -0.20 -7.00
N GLY A 66 8.03 -0.79 -8.05
CA GLY A 66 8.94 -0.11 -8.95
C GLY A 66 8.20 0.77 -9.96
N ASP A 67 8.95 1.46 -10.81
CA ASP A 67 8.41 2.29 -11.88
C ASP A 67 7.64 1.48 -12.93
N ASP A 68 7.90 0.16 -13.00
CA ASP A 68 7.17 -0.81 -13.83
C ASP A 68 5.86 -1.31 -13.18
N GLY A 69 5.52 -0.80 -12.00
CA GLY A 69 4.37 -1.22 -11.21
C GLY A 69 4.52 -2.60 -10.57
N LYS A 70 5.70 -3.24 -10.66
CA LYS A 70 5.97 -4.55 -10.07
C LYS A 70 6.65 -4.45 -8.72
N LEU A 71 6.56 -5.51 -7.92
CA LEU A 71 7.21 -5.58 -6.62
C LEU A 71 8.74 -5.48 -6.76
N VAL A 72 9.33 -4.61 -5.93
CA VAL A 72 10.78 -4.50 -5.70
C VAL A 72 11.08 -5.19 -4.36
N PRO A 73 11.60 -6.43 -4.35
CA PRO A 73 11.75 -7.24 -3.14
C PRO A 73 12.53 -6.57 -2.02
N GLU A 74 13.54 -5.78 -2.38
CA GLU A 74 14.43 -5.06 -1.48
C GLU A 74 13.71 -3.97 -0.67
N ARG A 75 12.50 -3.58 -1.09
CA ARG A 75 11.65 -2.61 -0.37
C ARG A 75 10.74 -3.29 0.65
N VAL A 76 10.61 -4.62 0.61
CA VAL A 76 9.85 -5.39 1.58
C VAL A 76 10.71 -5.60 2.83
N TYR A 77 10.11 -5.42 4.02
CA TYR A 77 10.83 -5.58 5.30
C TYR A 77 11.55 -6.93 5.43
N GLU A 78 10.90 -8.01 4.99
CA GLU A 78 11.51 -9.33 4.83
C GLU A 78 11.73 -9.62 3.34
N GLU A 79 12.91 -9.25 2.83
CA GLU A 79 13.28 -9.37 1.41
C GLU A 79 13.01 -10.78 0.83
N ASN A 80 13.28 -11.85 1.59
CA ASN A 80 13.00 -13.23 1.17
C ASN A 80 11.52 -13.48 0.86
N LYS A 81 10.60 -12.88 1.65
CA LYS A 81 9.16 -12.96 1.39
C LYS A 81 8.80 -12.13 0.15
N GLY A 82 9.46 -10.99 -0.02
CA GLY A 82 9.35 -10.18 -1.24
C GLY A 82 9.77 -10.94 -2.50
N LEU A 83 10.90 -11.66 -2.44
CA LEU A 83 11.42 -12.50 -3.53
C LEU A 83 10.43 -13.62 -3.86
N GLU A 84 9.95 -14.37 -2.85
CA GLU A 84 8.98 -15.44 -3.06
C GLU A 84 7.69 -14.93 -3.74
N CYS A 85 7.18 -13.77 -3.30
CA CYS A 85 5.99 -13.18 -3.90
C CYS A 85 6.24 -12.64 -5.31
N LYS A 86 7.42 -12.04 -5.56
CA LYS A 86 7.80 -11.61 -6.90
C LYS A 86 7.87 -12.79 -7.86
N GLU A 87 8.56 -13.86 -7.48
CA GLU A 87 8.69 -15.08 -8.31
C GLU A 87 7.33 -15.70 -8.63
N ARG A 88 6.43 -15.76 -7.64
CA ARG A 88 5.05 -16.28 -7.83
C ARG A 88 4.27 -15.54 -8.90
N TYR A 89 4.51 -14.24 -9.09
CA TYR A 89 3.78 -13.39 -10.02
C TYR A 89 4.67 -12.71 -11.07
N ASP A 90 5.87 -13.24 -11.32
CA ASP A 90 6.84 -12.60 -12.23
C ASP A 90 6.29 -12.48 -13.67
N ASN A 91 5.57 -13.52 -14.09
CA ASN A 91 4.92 -13.61 -15.40
C ASN A 91 3.59 -12.83 -15.49
N TYR A 92 3.16 -12.15 -14.43
CA TYR A 92 1.97 -11.30 -14.50
C TYR A 92 2.23 -10.13 -15.44
N VAL A 93 1.33 -9.93 -16.40
CA VAL A 93 1.43 -8.90 -17.44
C VAL A 93 0.56 -7.72 -17.02
N ILE A 94 1.17 -6.52 -16.99
CA ILE A 94 0.49 -5.27 -16.68
C ILE A 94 0.47 -4.43 -17.97
N ASN A 95 -0.69 -4.31 -18.61
CA ASN A 95 -0.91 -3.50 -19.80
C ASN A 95 -1.77 -2.27 -19.48
N ASN A 96 -2.52 -2.28 -18.39
CA ASN A 96 -3.38 -1.18 -17.98
C ASN A 96 -3.46 -1.05 -16.44
N GLU A 97 -4.18 -0.02 -15.99
CA GLU A 97 -4.32 0.30 -14.57
C GLU A 97 -5.08 -0.78 -13.78
N GLU A 98 -6.09 -1.41 -14.39
CA GLU A 98 -6.87 -2.48 -13.74
C GLU A 98 -5.99 -3.71 -13.44
N GLU A 99 -5.20 -4.15 -14.43
CA GLU A 99 -4.23 -5.23 -14.27
C GLU A 99 -3.14 -4.86 -13.25
N SER A 100 -2.77 -3.58 -13.17
CA SER A 100 -1.83 -3.10 -12.14
C SER A 100 -2.42 -3.19 -10.73
N CYS A 101 -3.69 -2.83 -10.55
CA CYS A 101 -4.39 -2.98 -9.27
C CYS A 101 -4.59 -4.45 -8.90
N ASP A 102 -4.94 -5.30 -9.86
CA ASP A 102 -5.04 -6.76 -9.68
C ASP A 102 -3.70 -7.38 -9.26
N TYR A 103 -2.59 -6.98 -9.88
CA TYR A 103 -1.25 -7.42 -9.49
C TYR A 103 -0.95 -7.04 -8.04
N ALA A 104 -1.19 -5.78 -7.68
CA ALA A 104 -0.86 -5.25 -6.37
C ALA A 104 -1.61 -5.97 -5.24
N ILE A 105 -2.90 -6.24 -5.39
CA ILE A 105 -3.66 -6.95 -4.35
C ILE A 105 -3.21 -8.42 -4.21
N LYS A 106 -2.81 -9.08 -5.31
CA LYS A 106 -2.22 -10.43 -5.26
C LYS A 106 -0.88 -10.46 -4.53
N ILE A 107 -0.06 -9.43 -4.72
CA ILE A 107 1.19 -9.26 -3.98
C ILE A 107 0.92 -9.05 -2.48
N LEU A 108 -0.02 -8.16 -2.14
CA LEU A 108 -0.39 -7.92 -0.75
C LEU A 108 -0.88 -9.20 -0.06
N GLU A 109 -1.74 -9.97 -0.71
CA GLU A 109 -2.22 -11.26 -0.20
C GLU A 109 -1.09 -12.26 -0.02
N CYS A 110 -0.17 -12.33 -0.97
CA CYS A 110 1.00 -13.21 -0.87
C CYS A 110 1.86 -12.86 0.35
N LEU A 111 2.19 -11.59 0.54
CA LEU A 111 2.97 -11.11 1.68
C LEU A 111 2.24 -11.39 3.00
N HIS A 112 0.93 -11.14 3.05
CA HIS A 112 0.12 -11.43 4.22
C HIS A 112 0.13 -12.93 4.57
N LYS A 113 -0.06 -13.82 3.59
CA LYS A 113 -0.02 -15.28 3.76
C LYS A 113 1.34 -15.80 4.22
N LEU A 114 2.44 -15.14 3.85
CA LEU A 114 3.78 -15.47 4.33
C LEU A 114 4.06 -14.93 5.73
N ASN A 115 3.45 -13.81 6.11
CA ASN A 115 3.55 -13.26 7.46
C ASN A 115 2.72 -14.03 8.48
N THR A 116 1.63 -14.68 8.07
CA THR A 116 0.80 -15.52 8.94
C THR A 116 1.31 -16.97 9.04
N ARG A 117 2.21 -17.40 8.14
CA ARG A 117 3.04 -18.60 8.30
C ARG A 117 4.19 -18.30 9.27
N ILE A 118 3.85 -18.07 10.53
CA ILE A 118 4.84 -18.16 11.61
C ILE A 118 4.84 -19.63 12.05
N ASP A 119 5.91 -20.34 11.67
CA ASP A 119 6.31 -21.62 12.27
C ASP A 119 6.91 -21.39 13.67
#